data_AF-A0A933XCS3-F1
#
_entry.id   AF-A0A933XCS3-F1
#
_cell.length_a   1.000
_cell.length_b   1.000
_cell.length_c   1.000
_cell.angle_alpha   90.00
_cell.angle_beta   90.00
_cell.angle_gamma   90.00
#
_symmetry.space_group_name_H-M   'P 1'
#
loop_
_entity.id
_entity.type
_entity.pdbx_description
1 polymer ?
#
loop_
_entity_poly.entity_id
_entity_poly.type
_entity_poly.pdbx_seq_one_letter_code
_entity_poly.pdbx_strand_id
1 'polypeptide(L)'
;MKKRTILSVLIIICVYFALFTLSSCHKDENPVKPVDPPPPVHPDTADRYVWKVYYPAIHPTFVYAADTDRVYMIGDGYLQLYNGLHIGVYNLNYQDFNADNVYGYDKNNVFVIGAFWISEKRYPGLKKISNGGYTDYHWNDTGAYLYDMFVTGPNQLWISALYTSKVYYFNNGIVDTYKINSTDSLLYEFFYKGKDNSFYIFAMQSSNEQNGYFYTYKFVNDHFELLNKEYYNDFPYLYRCGVDVLMRTYHSQNIKYFDGNGWVYHSTYDSLYTEIPVKIGGVSKDSLTAISNDWGRIKTYGYTSGWRDEKFMWDEPSANRLKYNVEAKFGNIYFTVWGLGNSLYIGRPNKNLKN
;
A
#
# COMPACT_ATOMS: atom_id res chain seq x y z
N MET A 1 -0.68 64.81 -4.14
CA MET A 1 0.49 64.22 -3.45
C MET A 1 0.16 63.09 -2.47
N LYS A 2 -0.99 63.06 -1.77
CA LYS A 2 -1.32 62.02 -0.75
C LYS A 2 -1.46 60.56 -1.25
N LYS A 3 -1.76 60.32 -2.54
CA LYS A 3 -1.94 58.94 -3.08
C LYS A 3 -0.64 58.16 -3.30
N ARG A 4 0.49 58.85 -3.52
CA ARG A 4 1.80 58.19 -3.74
C ARG A 4 2.36 57.62 -2.44
N THR A 5 2.16 58.32 -1.32
CA THR A 5 2.64 57.89 0.00
C THR A 5 1.95 56.61 0.49
N ILE A 6 0.66 56.43 0.20
CA ILE A 6 -0.09 55.22 0.59
C ILE A 6 0.41 53.99 -0.17
N LEU A 7 0.66 54.13 -1.48
CA LEU A 7 1.17 53.03 -2.30
C LEU A 7 2.58 52.60 -1.88
N SER A 8 3.45 53.56 -1.54
CA SER A 8 4.81 53.27 -1.05
C SER A 8 4.80 52.52 0.29
N VAL A 9 3.91 52.89 1.21
CA VAL A 9 3.77 52.19 2.51
C VAL A 9 3.25 50.77 2.32
N LEU A 10 2.30 50.57 1.40
CA LEU A 10 1.70 49.26 1.14
C LEU A 10 2.73 48.29 0.53
N ILE A 11 3.57 48.77 -0.39
CA ILE A 11 4.65 47.97 -0.98
C ILE A 11 5.67 47.56 0.09
N ILE A 12 6.06 48.47 0.99
CA ILE A 12 6.99 48.15 2.09
C ILE A 12 6.40 47.09 3.02
N ILE A 13 5.11 47.18 3.36
CA ILE A 13 4.43 46.17 4.19
C ILE A 13 4.40 44.81 3.49
N CYS A 14 4.09 44.77 2.19
CA CYS A 14 4.08 43.53 1.41
C CYS A 14 5.47 42.87 1.31
N VAL A 15 6.52 43.68 1.13
CA VAL A 15 7.92 43.19 1.10
C VAL A 15 8.33 42.65 2.47
N TYR A 16 7.98 43.34 3.56
CA TYR A 16 8.22 42.84 4.92
C TYR A 16 7.48 41.53 5.20
N PHE A 17 6.22 41.41 4.75
CA PHE A 17 5.46 40.16 4.89
C PHE A 17 6.11 39.01 4.10
N ALA A 18 6.51 39.26 2.85
CA ALA A 18 7.18 38.27 2.01
C ALA A 18 8.52 37.80 2.62
N LEU A 19 9.33 38.74 3.12
CA LEU A 19 10.59 38.43 3.80
C LEU A 19 10.37 37.67 5.11
N PHE A 20 9.35 38.04 5.91
CA PHE A 20 9.01 37.33 7.15
C PHE A 20 8.61 35.88 6.86
N THR A 21 7.74 35.64 5.86
CA THR A 21 7.32 34.29 5.45
C THR A 21 8.44 33.45 4.85
N LEU A 22 9.43 34.07 4.20
CA LEU A 22 10.60 33.36 3.66
C LEU A 22 11.63 33.05 4.76
N SER A 23 11.78 33.93 5.75
CA SER A 23 12.68 33.70 6.90
C SER A 23 12.13 32.69 7.91
N SER A 24 10.82 32.42 7.94
CA SER A 24 10.21 31.43 8.83
C SER A 24 10.27 29.98 8.32
N CYS A 25 10.85 29.72 7.14
CA CYS A 25 10.95 28.38 6.56
C CYS A 25 12.35 27.77 6.58
N HIS A 26 13.34 28.41 7.22
CA HIS A 26 14.66 27.81 7.37
C HIS A 26 15.03 27.60 8.84
N LYS A 27 15.09 26.31 9.20
CA LYS A 27 15.56 25.71 10.46
C LYS A 27 14.56 25.72 11.61
N ASP A 28 13.57 24.83 11.52
CA ASP A 28 13.07 24.19 12.74
C ASP A 28 14.15 23.19 13.20
N GLU A 29 14.91 23.55 14.24
CA GLU A 29 15.87 22.66 14.91
C GLU A 29 15.16 21.54 15.71
N ASN A 30 13.83 21.57 15.78
CA ASN A 30 13.01 20.50 16.32
C ASN A 30 11.92 20.16 15.29
N PRO A 31 12.03 19.05 14.53
CA PRO A 31 10.90 18.62 13.72
C PRO A 31 9.71 18.41 14.65
N VAL A 32 8.62 19.13 14.39
CA VAL A 32 7.35 18.96 15.12
C VAL A 32 6.97 17.49 14.97
N LYS A 33 7.14 16.73 16.06
CA LYS A 33 6.63 15.37 16.13
C LYS A 33 5.13 15.44 15.85
N PRO A 34 4.58 14.54 15.00
CA PRO A 34 3.15 14.45 14.81
C PRO A 34 2.45 14.42 16.18
N VAL A 35 1.36 15.18 16.35
CA VAL A 35 0.58 15.17 17.59
C VAL A 35 0.13 13.74 17.85
N ASP A 36 0.54 13.20 19.01
CA ASP A 36 0.21 11.83 19.39
C ASP A 36 -1.32 11.66 19.39
N PRO A 37 -1.87 10.60 18.75
CA PRO A 37 -3.28 10.32 18.84
C PRO A 37 -3.66 10.06 20.31
N PRO A 38 -4.89 10.41 20.72
CA PRO A 38 -5.31 10.20 22.10
C PRO A 38 -5.14 8.71 22.49
N PRO A 39 -4.68 8.43 23.71
CA PRO A 39 -4.48 7.05 24.16
C PRO A 39 -5.80 6.28 24.09
N PRO A 40 -5.76 4.97 23.75
CA PRO A 40 -6.96 4.16 23.71
C PRO A 40 -7.63 4.12 25.08
N VAL A 41 -8.97 4.26 25.08
CA VAL A 41 -9.80 4.50 26.27
C VAL A 41 -9.98 3.26 27.16
N HIS A 42 -9.50 2.07 26.76
CA HIS A 42 -9.75 0.80 27.47
C HIS A 42 -8.48 0.06 27.88
N PRO A 43 -8.53 -0.73 28.97
CA PRO A 43 -7.46 -1.66 29.31
C PRO A 43 -7.21 -2.63 28.16
N ASP A 44 -5.92 -2.85 27.95
CA ASP A 44 -5.31 -3.51 26.81
C ASP A 44 -5.45 -5.03 26.91
N THR A 45 -6.53 -5.59 26.38
CA THR A 45 -6.80 -7.04 26.45
C THR A 45 -6.48 -7.75 25.15
N ALA A 46 -5.91 -8.96 25.26
CA ALA A 46 -5.58 -9.87 24.16
C ALA A 46 -6.79 -10.37 23.32
N ASP A 47 -8.02 -9.99 23.70
CA ASP A 47 -9.28 -10.37 23.04
C ASP A 47 -9.86 -9.23 22.15
N ARG A 48 -9.02 -8.31 21.66
CA ARG A 48 -9.47 -7.13 20.87
C ARG A 48 -10.16 -7.51 19.57
N TYR A 49 -9.75 -8.62 18.95
CA TYR A 49 -10.33 -9.11 17.70
C TYR A 49 -10.93 -10.50 17.87
N VAL A 50 -12.14 -10.67 17.32
CA VAL A 50 -12.74 -11.98 17.08
C VAL A 50 -12.33 -12.43 15.68
N TRP A 51 -11.54 -13.50 15.63
CA TRP A 51 -11.00 -14.05 14.39
C TRP A 51 -11.93 -15.10 13.78
N LYS A 52 -12.10 -15.02 12.46
CA LYS A 52 -12.75 -16.05 11.64
C LYS A 52 -11.85 -16.46 10.49
N VAL A 53 -11.97 -17.72 10.08
CA VAL A 53 -11.22 -18.30 8.96
C VAL A 53 -12.19 -18.73 7.88
N TYR A 54 -11.80 -18.47 6.64
CA TYR A 54 -12.49 -18.92 5.43
C TYR A 54 -11.46 -19.53 4.48
N TYR A 55 -11.88 -20.49 3.66
CA TYR A 55 -10.97 -21.26 2.81
C TYR A 55 -11.23 -20.96 1.32
N PRO A 56 -10.51 -19.98 0.71
CA PRO A 56 -10.54 -19.78 -0.73
C PRO A 56 -10.04 -21.01 -1.50
N ALA A 57 -10.53 -21.19 -2.73
CA ALA A 57 -10.11 -22.29 -3.61
C ALA A 57 -8.80 -22.00 -4.38
N ILE A 58 -8.24 -20.80 -4.25
CA ILE A 58 -7.01 -20.31 -4.93
C ILE A 58 -5.89 -20.13 -3.92
N HIS A 59 -4.64 -20.06 -4.37
CA HIS A 59 -3.50 -19.62 -3.56
C HIS A 59 -3.43 -18.08 -3.51
N PRO A 60 -3.91 -17.42 -2.43
CA PRO A 60 -4.09 -15.98 -2.44
C PRO A 60 -2.74 -15.23 -2.40
N THR A 61 -2.52 -14.35 -3.37
CA THR A 61 -1.34 -13.50 -3.54
C THR A 61 -1.60 -12.01 -3.31
N PHE A 62 -2.85 -11.55 -3.36
CA PHE A 62 -3.27 -10.19 -2.99
C PHE A 62 -4.65 -10.21 -2.31
N VAL A 63 -4.91 -9.23 -1.45
CA VAL A 63 -6.20 -9.01 -0.79
C VAL A 63 -6.58 -7.52 -0.87
N TYR A 64 -7.86 -7.26 -1.15
CA TYR A 64 -8.46 -5.92 -1.12
C TYR A 64 -9.84 -5.94 -0.45
N ALA A 65 -10.01 -5.20 0.64
CA ALA A 65 -11.26 -5.05 1.37
C ALA A 65 -11.99 -3.80 0.86
N ALA A 66 -13.02 -3.99 0.04
CA ALA A 66 -13.83 -2.89 -0.46
C ALA A 66 -14.88 -2.41 0.58
N ASP A 67 -15.36 -3.33 1.42
CA ASP A 67 -16.24 -3.10 2.58
C ASP A 67 -16.09 -4.28 3.57
N THR A 68 -16.79 -4.27 4.71
CA THR A 68 -16.73 -5.33 5.74
C THR A 68 -17.09 -6.73 5.24
N ASP A 69 -17.95 -6.77 4.22
CA ASP A 69 -18.50 -7.98 3.61
C ASP A 69 -18.21 -8.03 2.10
N ARG A 70 -17.21 -7.28 1.63
CA ARG A 70 -16.73 -7.35 0.24
C ARG A 70 -15.22 -7.35 0.24
N VAL A 71 -14.64 -8.55 0.28
CA VAL A 71 -13.18 -8.73 0.27
C VAL A 71 -12.79 -9.52 -0.97
N TYR A 72 -12.00 -8.88 -1.81
CA TYR A 72 -11.47 -9.42 -3.05
C TYR A 72 -10.11 -10.06 -2.80
N MET A 73 -9.88 -11.20 -3.42
CA MET A 73 -8.61 -11.93 -3.34
C MET A 73 -8.18 -12.32 -4.74
N ILE A 74 -6.90 -12.14 -5.05
CA ILE A 74 -6.30 -12.68 -6.27
C ILE A 74 -5.37 -13.82 -5.92
N GLY A 75 -5.33 -14.83 -6.78
CA GLY A 75 -4.48 -16.00 -6.65
C GLY A 75 -4.62 -16.90 -7.87
N ASP A 76 -3.51 -17.51 -8.30
CA ASP A 76 -3.45 -18.37 -9.49
C ASP A 76 -4.05 -17.75 -10.77
N GLY A 77 -4.01 -16.42 -10.89
CA GLY A 77 -4.59 -15.67 -11.99
C GLY A 77 -6.10 -15.44 -11.94
N TYR A 78 -6.77 -15.84 -10.86
CA TYR A 78 -8.20 -15.69 -10.65
C TYR A 78 -8.53 -14.65 -9.58
N LEU A 79 -9.75 -14.11 -9.65
CA LEU A 79 -10.35 -13.27 -8.61
C LEU A 79 -11.40 -14.07 -7.83
N GLN A 80 -11.35 -14.03 -6.50
CA GLN A 80 -12.40 -14.51 -5.60
C GLN A 80 -12.96 -13.37 -4.76
N LEU A 81 -14.22 -13.50 -4.35
CA LEU A 81 -14.93 -12.54 -3.52
C LEU A 81 -15.48 -13.25 -2.27
N TYR A 82 -15.15 -12.72 -1.10
CA TYR A 82 -15.90 -12.94 0.12
C TYR A 82 -17.04 -11.91 0.22
N ASN A 83 -18.27 -12.40 0.36
CA ASN A 83 -19.49 -11.57 0.40
C ASN A 83 -20.11 -11.40 1.79
N GLY A 84 -19.38 -11.71 2.86
CA GLY A 84 -19.89 -11.71 4.24
C GLY A 84 -20.33 -13.08 4.75
N LEU A 85 -20.54 -14.05 3.87
CA LEU A 85 -21.02 -15.40 4.22
C LEU A 85 -20.13 -16.51 3.67
N HIS A 86 -19.75 -16.42 2.40
CA HIS A 86 -18.93 -17.42 1.72
C HIS A 86 -17.91 -16.76 0.80
N ILE A 87 -16.93 -17.55 0.37
CA ILE A 87 -15.98 -17.20 -0.68
C ILE A 87 -16.44 -17.89 -1.97
N GLY A 88 -16.53 -17.13 -3.05
CA GLY A 88 -16.83 -17.66 -4.39
C GLY A 88 -15.89 -17.09 -5.43
N VAL A 89 -15.75 -17.81 -6.55
CA VAL A 89 -15.08 -17.28 -7.74
C VAL A 89 -15.87 -16.09 -8.27
N TYR A 90 -15.22 -14.94 -8.37
CA TYR A 90 -15.78 -13.79 -9.05
C TYR A 90 -15.44 -13.94 -10.52
N ASN A 91 -16.43 -14.34 -11.32
CA ASN A 91 -16.18 -14.67 -12.72
C ASN A 91 -15.76 -13.43 -13.53
N LEU A 92 -14.45 -13.26 -13.70
CA LEU A 92 -13.82 -12.33 -14.63
C LEU A 92 -13.45 -13.02 -15.96
N ASN A 93 -13.58 -14.35 -16.01
CA ASN A 93 -12.91 -15.26 -16.93
C ASN A 93 -13.56 -15.36 -18.31
N TYR A 94 -14.45 -14.43 -18.68
CA TYR A 94 -15.11 -14.53 -19.98
C TYR A 94 -14.16 -14.25 -21.18
N GLN A 95 -12.89 -13.87 -20.98
CA GLN A 95 -11.98 -13.45 -22.07
C GLN A 95 -10.46 -13.63 -21.79
N ASP A 96 -9.98 -14.84 -21.46
CA ASP A 96 -8.52 -15.13 -21.36
C ASP A 96 -7.72 -14.10 -20.53
N PHE A 97 -8.32 -13.61 -19.45
CA PHE A 97 -7.73 -12.62 -18.57
C PHE A 97 -7.08 -13.28 -17.35
N ASN A 98 -5.80 -13.01 -17.12
CA ASN A 98 -5.06 -13.44 -15.95
C ASN A 98 -4.91 -12.25 -15.00
N ALA A 99 -5.49 -12.34 -13.80
CA ALA A 99 -5.49 -11.28 -12.80
C ALA A 99 -4.18 -11.29 -11.98
N ASP A 100 -3.51 -10.13 -11.94
CA ASP A 100 -2.24 -9.96 -11.22
C ASP A 100 -2.43 -9.22 -9.88
N ASN A 101 -3.24 -8.16 -9.82
CA ASN A 101 -3.47 -7.37 -8.60
C ASN A 101 -4.88 -6.72 -8.56
N VAL A 102 -5.40 -6.42 -7.36
CA VAL A 102 -6.71 -5.84 -7.10
C VAL A 102 -6.62 -4.70 -6.09
N TYR A 103 -7.30 -3.59 -6.39
CA TYR A 103 -7.49 -2.47 -5.46
C TYR A 103 -8.75 -1.70 -5.82
N GLY A 104 -9.12 -0.67 -5.06
CA GLY A 104 -10.33 0.09 -5.38
C GLY A 104 -10.46 1.38 -4.61
N TYR A 105 -11.32 2.26 -5.14
CA TYR A 105 -11.69 3.52 -4.50
C TYR A 105 -12.76 3.29 -3.42
N ASP A 106 -13.78 2.51 -3.77
CA ASP A 106 -14.88 2.11 -2.90
C ASP A 106 -15.49 0.77 -3.38
N LYS A 107 -16.52 0.30 -2.68
CA LYS A 107 -17.23 -0.95 -2.99
C LYS A 107 -17.92 -1.03 -4.35
N ASN A 108 -18.03 0.08 -5.07
CA ASN A 108 -18.62 0.19 -6.40
C ASN A 108 -17.58 0.54 -7.47
N ASN A 109 -16.31 0.73 -7.09
CA ASN A 109 -15.23 1.13 -7.97
C ASN A 109 -13.98 0.33 -7.61
N VAL A 110 -13.94 -0.91 -8.09
CA VAL A 110 -12.82 -1.84 -7.87
C VAL A 110 -12.13 -2.08 -9.20
N PHE A 111 -10.80 -2.16 -9.17
CA PHE A 111 -9.93 -2.31 -10.33
C PHE A 111 -9.11 -3.57 -10.17
N VAL A 112 -9.01 -4.34 -11.24
CA VAL A 112 -8.22 -5.57 -11.32
C VAL A 112 -7.28 -5.41 -12.50
N ILE A 113 -5.98 -5.30 -12.24
CA ILE A 113 -4.97 -5.29 -13.30
C ILE A 113 -4.49 -6.71 -13.57
N GLY A 114 -4.00 -6.93 -14.78
CA GLY A 114 -3.52 -8.23 -15.19
C GLY A 114 -3.12 -8.22 -16.65
N ALA A 115 -3.40 -9.32 -17.36
CA ALA A 115 -3.21 -9.39 -18.78
C ALA A 115 -4.28 -10.17 -19.51
N PHE A 116 -4.60 -9.71 -20.72
CA PHE A 116 -5.39 -10.43 -21.71
C PHE A 116 -4.46 -11.22 -22.63
N TRP A 117 -4.80 -12.49 -22.87
CA TRP A 117 -4.15 -13.31 -23.89
C TRP A 117 -4.96 -13.24 -25.17
N ILE A 118 -4.48 -12.49 -26.16
CA ILE A 118 -5.16 -12.28 -27.45
C ILE A 118 -4.23 -12.79 -28.55
N SER A 119 -4.66 -13.84 -29.26
CA SER A 119 -3.87 -14.49 -30.31
C SER A 119 -2.46 -14.86 -29.83
N GLU A 120 -2.37 -15.56 -28.69
CA GLU A 120 -1.12 -16.02 -28.03
C GLU A 120 -0.20 -14.89 -27.52
N LYS A 121 -0.60 -13.63 -27.65
CA LYS A 121 0.15 -12.48 -27.14
C LYS A 121 -0.45 -11.97 -25.83
N ARG A 122 0.42 -11.63 -24.88
CA ARG A 122 0.06 -11.02 -23.60
C ARG A 122 -0.02 -9.50 -23.72
N TYR A 123 -1.20 -8.94 -23.51
CA TYR A 123 -1.44 -7.49 -23.45
C TYR A 123 -1.76 -7.07 -22.02
N PRO A 124 -1.20 -5.96 -21.52
CA PRO A 124 -1.59 -5.42 -20.22
C PRO A 124 -3.09 -5.09 -20.24
N GLY A 125 -3.76 -5.45 -19.16
CA GLY A 125 -5.20 -5.39 -19.04
C GLY A 125 -5.66 -4.83 -17.70
N LEU A 126 -6.82 -4.21 -17.73
CA LEU A 126 -7.55 -3.71 -16.59
C LEU A 126 -9.02 -4.11 -16.71
N LYS A 127 -9.57 -4.72 -15.66
CA LYS A 127 -11.01 -4.89 -15.47
C LYS A 127 -11.48 -3.95 -14.37
N LYS A 128 -12.45 -3.09 -14.67
CA LYS A 128 -13.12 -2.24 -13.67
C LYS A 128 -14.44 -2.89 -13.27
N ILE A 129 -14.59 -3.25 -12.00
CA ILE A 129 -15.82 -3.75 -11.42
C ILE A 129 -16.64 -2.58 -10.88
N SER A 130 -17.87 -2.44 -11.36
CA SER A 130 -18.82 -1.44 -10.91
C SER A 130 -20.25 -1.99 -10.85
N ASN A 131 -20.92 -1.78 -9.72
CA ASN A 131 -22.32 -2.17 -9.48
C ASN A 131 -22.66 -3.63 -9.88
N GLY A 132 -21.74 -4.57 -9.63
CA GLY A 132 -21.92 -6.00 -9.93
C GLY A 132 -21.61 -6.42 -11.37
N GLY A 133 -21.32 -5.47 -12.26
CA GLY A 133 -20.76 -5.73 -13.60
C GLY A 133 -19.26 -5.42 -13.66
N TYR A 134 -18.66 -5.65 -14.83
CA TYR A 134 -17.30 -5.20 -15.11
C TYR A 134 -17.14 -4.64 -16.53
N THR A 135 -16.12 -3.84 -16.73
CA THR A 135 -15.71 -3.30 -18.04
C THR A 135 -14.23 -3.57 -18.26
N ASP A 136 -13.89 -3.96 -19.49
CA ASP A 136 -12.56 -4.37 -19.89
C ASP A 136 -11.83 -3.24 -20.62
N TYR A 137 -10.55 -3.07 -20.27
CA TYR A 137 -9.64 -2.13 -20.91
C TYR A 137 -8.31 -2.84 -21.14
N HIS A 138 -7.73 -2.67 -22.32
CA HIS A 138 -6.38 -3.15 -22.63
C HIS A 138 -5.72 -2.16 -23.58
N TRP A 139 -4.39 -2.19 -23.63
CA TRP A 139 -3.62 -1.30 -24.50
C TRP A 139 -2.41 -2.01 -25.10
N ASN A 140 -1.85 -1.40 -26.14
CA ASN A 140 -0.77 -1.99 -26.92
C ASN A 140 0.60 -1.77 -26.25
N ASP A 141 0.94 -2.63 -25.30
CA ASP A 141 2.30 -2.74 -24.76
C ASP A 141 2.62 -4.21 -24.48
N THR A 142 2.77 -4.98 -25.56
CA THR A 142 2.92 -6.43 -25.51
C THR A 142 4.06 -6.86 -24.60
N GLY A 143 3.76 -7.76 -23.67
CA GLY A 143 4.73 -8.31 -22.71
C GLY A 143 4.89 -7.51 -21.41
N ALA A 144 4.27 -6.33 -21.24
CA ALA A 144 4.40 -5.53 -20.02
C ALA A 144 3.69 -6.19 -18.82
N TYR A 145 4.42 -6.59 -17.78
CA TYR A 145 3.87 -7.21 -16.56
C TYR A 145 3.44 -6.13 -15.57
N LEU A 146 2.14 -6.07 -15.23
CA LEU A 146 1.63 -5.06 -14.32
C LEU A 146 1.81 -5.52 -12.87
N TYR A 147 2.12 -4.60 -11.95
CA TYR A 147 2.47 -4.96 -10.58
C TYR A 147 1.65 -4.26 -9.51
N ASP A 148 1.92 -2.98 -9.23
CA ASP A 148 1.21 -2.22 -8.22
C ASP A 148 0.20 -1.28 -8.89
N MET A 149 -0.78 -0.86 -8.10
CA MET A 149 -1.73 0.16 -8.50
C MET A 149 -2.00 1.15 -7.38
N PHE A 150 -2.34 2.37 -7.77
CA PHE A 150 -2.79 3.41 -6.86
C PHE A 150 -4.01 4.12 -7.41
N VAL A 151 -5.15 3.86 -6.76
CA VAL A 151 -6.45 4.38 -7.17
C VAL A 151 -6.65 5.77 -6.57
N THR A 152 -6.69 6.79 -7.42
CA THR A 152 -6.85 8.20 -7.03
C THR A 152 -8.29 8.69 -7.11
N GLY A 153 -9.16 7.94 -7.79
CA GLY A 153 -10.57 8.28 -7.93
C GLY A 153 -11.41 7.12 -8.48
N PRO A 154 -12.73 7.31 -8.63
CA PRO A 154 -13.63 6.26 -9.09
C PRO A 154 -13.37 5.77 -10.52
N ASN A 155 -12.66 6.55 -11.34
CA ASN A 155 -12.30 6.23 -12.73
C ASN A 155 -10.80 6.49 -13.01
N GLN A 156 -9.98 6.59 -11.97
CA GLN A 156 -8.59 7.03 -12.07
C GLN A 156 -7.67 6.15 -11.25
N LEU A 157 -6.63 5.62 -11.89
CA LEU A 157 -5.58 4.90 -11.20
C LEU A 157 -4.23 5.01 -11.92
N TRP A 158 -3.17 4.91 -11.13
CA TRP A 158 -1.81 4.69 -11.59
C TRP A 158 -1.47 3.20 -11.53
N ILE A 159 -0.70 2.73 -12.49
CA ILE A 159 -0.32 1.31 -12.65
C ILE A 159 1.18 1.23 -12.94
N SER A 160 1.91 0.39 -12.21
CA SER A 160 3.34 0.14 -12.44
C SER A 160 3.55 -1.14 -13.24
N ALA A 161 4.70 -1.23 -13.91
CA ALA A 161 5.07 -2.40 -14.67
C ALA A 161 6.46 -2.92 -14.26
N LEU A 162 6.55 -4.23 -14.01
CA LEU A 162 7.79 -4.90 -13.62
C LEU A 162 8.85 -4.83 -14.71
N TYR A 163 10.11 -4.84 -14.27
CA TYR A 163 11.29 -4.90 -15.13
C TYR A 163 11.41 -3.73 -16.13
N THR A 164 10.68 -2.64 -15.90
CA THR A 164 10.66 -1.46 -16.76
C THR A 164 10.40 -0.20 -15.96
N SER A 165 10.89 0.95 -16.42
CA SER A 165 10.60 2.24 -15.79
C SER A 165 9.30 2.86 -16.26
N LYS A 166 8.37 2.06 -16.80
CA LYS A 166 7.08 2.54 -17.32
C LYS A 166 6.04 2.55 -16.21
N VAL A 167 5.25 3.60 -16.20
CA VAL A 167 4.01 3.66 -15.41
C VAL A 167 2.87 4.16 -16.29
N TYR A 168 1.68 3.64 -16.04
CA TYR A 168 0.48 4.00 -16.79
C TYR A 168 -0.44 4.80 -15.89
N TYR A 169 -1.08 5.82 -16.47
CA TYR A 169 -2.18 6.53 -15.84
C TYR A 169 -3.46 6.21 -16.60
N PHE A 170 -4.38 5.53 -15.95
CA PHE A 170 -5.71 5.29 -16.46
C PHE A 170 -6.64 6.41 -16.02
N ASN A 171 -7.34 7.02 -16.96
CA ASN A 171 -8.35 8.04 -16.71
C ASN A 171 -9.57 7.82 -17.62
N ASN A 172 -10.63 7.25 -17.05
CA ASN A 172 -11.92 7.07 -17.73
C ASN A 172 -11.81 6.38 -19.11
N GLY A 173 -11.01 5.31 -19.20
CA GLY A 173 -10.84 4.52 -20.41
C GLY A 173 -9.64 4.93 -21.28
N ILE A 174 -9.02 6.07 -20.99
CA ILE A 174 -7.78 6.52 -21.65
C ILE A 174 -6.59 6.08 -20.80
N VAL A 175 -5.53 5.61 -21.46
CA VAL A 175 -4.28 5.19 -20.81
C VAL A 175 -3.13 6.00 -21.34
N ASP A 176 -2.54 6.82 -20.47
CA ASP A 176 -1.31 7.55 -20.74
C ASP A 176 -0.12 6.77 -20.21
N THR A 177 1.01 6.79 -20.93
CA THR A 177 2.25 6.12 -20.50
C THR A 177 3.30 7.15 -20.13
N TYR A 178 3.85 7.02 -18.93
CA TYR A 178 4.95 7.81 -18.41
C TYR A 178 6.18 6.94 -18.22
N LYS A 179 7.35 7.59 -18.17
CA LYS A 179 8.61 6.94 -17.85
C LYS A 179 9.21 7.59 -16.60
N ILE A 180 9.52 6.79 -15.58
CA ILE A 180 10.11 7.26 -14.32
C ILE A 180 11.53 7.77 -14.55
N ASN A 181 12.34 6.99 -15.28
CA ASN A 181 13.70 7.36 -15.65
C ASN A 181 14.04 6.84 -17.05
N SER A 182 15.06 7.40 -17.69
CA SER A 182 15.45 7.01 -19.04
C SER A 182 16.46 5.86 -19.10
N THR A 183 17.23 5.65 -18.03
CA THR A 183 18.50 4.89 -18.04
C THR A 183 18.45 3.52 -17.39
N ASP A 184 17.63 3.35 -16.36
CA ASP A 184 17.63 2.12 -15.55
C ASP A 184 16.42 1.26 -15.88
N SER A 185 16.57 -0.06 -15.82
CA SER A 185 15.43 -0.97 -15.68
C SER A 185 15.15 -1.11 -14.19
N LEU A 186 13.95 -0.69 -13.78
CA LEU A 186 13.44 -0.85 -12.44
C LEU A 186 12.74 -2.21 -12.33
N LEU A 187 12.93 -2.87 -11.19
CA LEU A 187 12.44 -4.22 -10.94
C LEU A 187 11.01 -4.19 -10.41
N TYR A 188 10.78 -3.38 -9.37
CA TYR A 188 9.50 -3.18 -8.72
C TYR A 188 9.29 -1.70 -8.45
N GLU A 189 8.08 -1.21 -8.70
CA GLU A 189 7.64 0.13 -8.34
C GLU A 189 6.37 0.07 -7.50
N PHE A 190 6.38 0.79 -6.39
CA PHE A 190 5.27 0.93 -5.46
C PHE A 190 4.83 2.38 -5.39
N PHE A 191 3.53 2.59 -5.50
CA PHE A 191 2.95 3.92 -5.42
C PHE A 191 2.59 4.30 -4.00
N TYR A 192 2.79 5.56 -3.65
CA TYR A 192 2.42 6.10 -2.35
C TYR A 192 1.92 7.54 -2.44
N LYS A 193 0.92 7.87 -1.62
CA LYS A 193 0.44 9.24 -1.45
C LYS A 193 0.72 9.70 -0.02
N GLY A 194 1.56 10.72 0.10
CA GLY A 194 1.92 11.32 1.37
C GLY A 194 0.76 12.07 2.03
N LYS A 195 0.95 12.41 3.31
CA LYS A 195 0.01 13.21 4.12
C LYS A 195 -0.26 14.60 3.54
N ASP A 196 0.73 15.15 2.84
CA ASP A 196 0.69 16.40 2.11
C ASP A 196 0.01 16.30 0.73
N ASN A 197 -0.56 15.13 0.41
CA ASN A 197 -1.08 14.76 -0.91
C ASN A 197 -0.03 14.66 -2.03
N SER A 198 1.27 14.74 -1.72
CA SER A 198 2.31 14.48 -2.71
C SER A 198 2.27 13.03 -3.16
N PHE A 199 2.51 12.80 -4.46
CA PHE A 199 2.53 11.49 -5.06
C PHE A 199 3.96 11.01 -5.24
N TYR A 200 4.26 9.83 -4.72
CA TYR A 200 5.59 9.24 -4.69
C TYR A 200 5.60 7.88 -5.36
N ILE A 201 6.74 7.54 -5.96
CA ILE A 201 7.06 6.19 -6.40
C ILE A 201 8.31 5.74 -5.67
N PHE A 202 8.22 4.59 -5.04
CA PHE A 202 9.36 3.88 -4.51
C PHE A 202 9.74 2.77 -5.47
N ALA A 203 10.99 2.75 -5.93
CA ALA A 203 11.41 1.79 -6.94
C ALA A 203 12.71 1.09 -6.55
N MET A 204 12.80 -0.21 -6.83
CA MET A 204 13.99 -1.00 -6.61
C MET A 204 14.68 -1.31 -7.93
N GLN A 205 15.99 -1.09 -7.99
CA GLN A 205 16.85 -1.63 -9.05
C GLN A 205 17.76 -2.68 -8.43
N SER A 206 17.59 -3.94 -8.85
CA SER A 206 18.43 -5.04 -8.43
C SER A 206 18.60 -6.04 -9.57
N SER A 207 19.79 -6.61 -9.70
CA SER A 207 20.05 -7.70 -10.66
C SER A 207 19.65 -9.08 -10.13
N ASN A 208 19.47 -9.24 -8.81
CA ASN A 208 19.26 -10.53 -8.16
C ASN A 208 18.29 -10.48 -6.96
N GLU A 209 17.52 -9.40 -6.83
CA GLU A 209 16.56 -9.15 -5.74
C GLU A 209 17.15 -9.11 -4.31
N GLN A 210 18.49 -9.16 -4.17
CA GLN A 210 19.16 -9.17 -2.87
C GLN A 210 19.83 -7.82 -2.58
N ASN A 211 20.63 -7.33 -3.52
CA ASN A 211 21.36 -6.08 -3.38
C ASN A 211 20.93 -5.09 -4.45
N GLY A 212 20.78 -3.83 -4.10
CA GLY A 212 20.37 -2.85 -5.10
C GLY A 212 20.19 -1.44 -4.59
N TYR A 213 19.84 -0.57 -5.54
CA TYR A 213 19.48 0.80 -5.25
C TYR A 213 17.98 0.91 -5.10
N PHE A 214 17.58 1.52 -4.00
CA PHE A 214 16.22 1.94 -3.73
C PHE A 214 16.08 3.43 -4.02
N TYR A 215 15.17 3.75 -4.93
CA TYR A 215 14.91 5.09 -5.41
C TYR A 215 13.59 5.60 -4.85
N THR A 216 13.56 6.88 -4.50
CA THR A 216 12.33 7.60 -4.17
C THR A 216 12.14 8.71 -5.19
N TYR A 217 11.06 8.62 -5.96
CA TYR A 217 10.64 9.64 -6.90
C TYR A 217 9.41 10.37 -6.37
N LYS A 218 9.28 11.64 -6.73
CA LYS A 218 8.08 12.44 -6.52
C LYS A 218 7.53 12.87 -7.86
N PHE A 219 6.22 12.74 -8.05
CA PHE A 219 5.55 13.26 -9.22
C PHE A 219 5.34 14.76 -9.07
N VAL A 220 5.88 15.54 -10.00
CA VAL A 220 5.83 16.99 -10.01
C VAL A 220 5.34 17.43 -11.37
N ASN A 221 4.17 18.09 -11.40
CA ASN A 221 3.46 18.49 -12.61
C ASN A 221 3.11 17.30 -13.53
N ASP A 222 4.02 16.92 -14.41
CA ASP A 222 3.86 15.93 -15.48
C ASP A 222 5.02 14.91 -15.56
N HIS A 223 5.98 14.95 -14.64
CA HIS A 223 7.14 14.07 -14.63
C HIS A 223 7.52 13.60 -13.22
N PHE A 224 8.41 12.61 -13.17
CA PHE A 224 8.94 12.07 -11.92
C PHE A 224 10.33 12.65 -11.64
N GLU A 225 10.45 13.36 -10.51
CA GLU A 225 11.72 13.88 -10.01
C GLU A 225 12.34 12.90 -9.00
N LEU A 226 13.63 12.59 -9.15
CA LEU A 226 14.36 11.77 -8.19
C LEU A 226 14.64 12.59 -6.92
N LEU A 227 14.10 12.17 -5.79
CA LEU A 227 14.37 12.79 -4.49
C LEU A 227 15.55 12.15 -3.78
N ASN A 228 15.62 10.82 -3.80
CA ASN A 228 16.59 10.09 -3.00
C ASN A 228 16.97 8.76 -3.67
N LYS A 229 18.22 8.35 -3.47
CA LYS A 229 18.80 7.09 -3.93
C LYS A 229 19.63 6.50 -2.80
N GLU A 230 19.18 5.38 -2.27
CA GLU A 230 19.85 4.68 -1.17
C GLU A 230 20.26 3.28 -1.63
N TYR A 231 21.44 2.82 -1.20
CA TYR A 231 21.86 1.45 -1.44
C TYR A 231 21.46 0.56 -0.27
N TYR A 232 20.85 -0.59 -0.56
CA TYR A 232 20.45 -1.58 0.42
C TYR A 232 21.12 -2.92 0.12
N ASN A 233 21.63 -3.57 1.16
CA ASN A 233 22.18 -4.93 1.13
C ASN A 233 21.10 -6.02 1.18
N ASP A 234 19.82 -5.62 1.19
CA ASP A 234 18.65 -6.48 1.28
C ASP A 234 17.48 -5.84 0.56
N PHE A 235 16.51 -6.67 0.13
CA PHE A 235 15.25 -6.18 -0.40
C PHE A 235 14.47 -5.35 0.65
N PRO A 236 14.15 -4.07 0.38
CA PRO A 236 13.24 -3.29 1.22
C PRO A 236 11.80 -3.68 0.91
N TYR A 237 11.11 -4.22 1.90
CA TYR A 237 9.68 -4.48 1.83
C TYR A 237 8.91 -3.25 2.26
N LEU A 238 8.02 -2.78 1.38
CA LEU A 238 7.21 -1.59 1.57
C LEU A 238 5.76 -1.95 1.86
N TYR A 239 5.16 -1.17 2.74
CA TYR A 239 3.82 -1.47 3.23
C TYR A 239 3.00 -0.20 3.42
N ARG A 240 1.95 -0.08 2.63
CA ARG A 240 0.99 1.02 2.74
C ARG A 240 0.10 0.80 3.94
N CYS A 241 0.21 1.70 4.91
CA CYS A 241 -0.57 1.75 6.14
C CYS A 241 -1.46 3.01 6.10
N GLY A 242 -2.29 3.13 5.05
CA GLY A 242 -2.98 4.35 4.61
C GLY A 242 -2.04 5.50 4.22
N VAL A 243 -2.11 6.64 4.92
CA VAL A 243 -1.26 7.83 4.76
C VAL A 243 0.14 7.68 5.35
N ASP A 244 0.48 6.51 5.88
CA ASP A 244 1.84 6.17 6.27
C ASP A 244 2.30 5.00 5.39
N VAL A 245 3.59 4.97 5.07
CA VAL A 245 4.25 3.83 4.45
C VAL A 245 5.39 3.39 5.36
N LEU A 246 5.39 2.11 5.67
CA LEU A 246 6.42 1.48 6.49
C LEU A 246 7.35 0.67 5.60
N MET A 247 8.63 0.72 5.91
CA MET A 247 9.66 -0.06 5.25
C MET A 247 10.39 -0.91 6.28
N ARG A 248 10.66 -2.15 5.89
CA ARG A 248 11.55 -3.06 6.59
C ARG A 248 12.44 -3.78 5.60
N THR A 249 13.71 -3.98 5.93
CA THR A 249 14.60 -4.85 5.16
C THR A 249 14.69 -6.23 5.80
N TYR A 250 14.98 -7.25 5.00
CA TYR A 250 14.92 -8.65 5.42
C TYR A 250 15.69 -8.95 6.72
N HIS A 251 16.92 -8.45 6.87
CA HIS A 251 17.76 -8.68 8.06
C HIS A 251 17.65 -7.59 9.15
N SER A 252 16.82 -6.56 8.97
CA SER A 252 16.65 -5.49 9.97
C SER A 252 15.45 -5.73 10.87
N GLN A 253 15.61 -5.47 12.17
CA GLN A 253 14.49 -5.35 13.11
C GLN A 253 13.90 -3.94 13.13
N ASN A 254 14.61 -2.96 12.57
CA ASN A 254 14.15 -1.58 12.48
C ASN A 254 13.12 -1.45 11.36
N ILE A 255 11.97 -0.91 11.73
CA ILE A 255 10.94 -0.44 10.83
C ILE A 255 11.17 1.05 10.66
N LYS A 256 11.17 1.51 9.41
CA LYS A 256 11.24 2.92 9.05
C LYS A 256 9.87 3.37 8.53
N TYR A 257 9.58 4.66 8.63
CA TYR A 257 8.48 5.28 7.92
C TYR A 257 9.02 6.38 6.99
N PHE A 258 8.26 6.73 5.95
CA PHE A 258 8.64 7.82 5.04
C PHE A 258 7.97 9.12 5.48
N ASP A 259 8.77 10.16 5.75
CA ASP A 259 8.29 11.45 6.26
C ASP A 259 7.97 12.48 5.15
N GLY A 260 8.14 12.09 3.88
CA GLY A 260 7.97 12.96 2.71
C GLY A 260 9.30 13.37 2.05
N ASN A 261 10.42 13.28 2.77
CA ASN A 261 11.77 13.57 2.29
C ASN A 261 12.67 12.31 2.33
N GLY A 262 12.52 11.46 3.34
CA GLY A 262 13.37 10.29 3.53
C GLY A 262 12.79 9.25 4.47
N TRP A 263 13.56 8.17 4.66
CA TRP A 263 13.20 7.06 5.54
C TRP A 263 13.76 7.26 6.94
N VAL A 264 12.87 7.50 7.89
CA VAL A 264 13.19 7.77 9.28
C VAL A 264 12.79 6.61 10.18
N TYR A 265 13.46 6.45 11.31
CA TYR A 265 13.16 5.40 12.26
C TYR A 265 11.72 5.51 12.79
N HIS A 266 10.99 4.40 12.80
CA HIS A 266 9.64 4.30 13.36
C HIS A 266 9.66 3.51 14.68
N SER A 267 10.07 2.25 14.61
CA SER A 267 10.03 1.31 15.75
C SER A 267 10.95 0.13 15.50
N THR A 268 11.36 -0.56 16.56
CA THR A 268 11.95 -1.90 16.47
C THR A 268 10.86 -2.95 16.67
N TYR A 269 10.87 -3.98 15.83
CA TYR A 269 10.07 -5.19 16.03
C TYR A 269 10.90 -6.21 16.78
N ASP A 270 10.53 -6.49 18.03
CA ASP A 270 11.20 -7.49 18.87
C ASP A 270 10.70 -8.89 18.48
N SER A 271 11.48 -9.56 17.63
CA SER A 271 11.38 -11.00 17.42
C SER A 271 12.78 -11.59 17.47
N LEU A 272 12.99 -12.37 18.52
CA LEU A 272 14.17 -13.19 18.75
C LEU A 272 14.21 -14.28 17.68
N TYR A 273 15.02 -14.04 16.64
CA TYR A 273 15.52 -15.03 15.70
C TYR A 273 14.45 -15.69 14.79
N THR A 274 14.70 -15.65 13.48
CA THR A 274 14.06 -16.45 12.40
C THR A 274 12.60 -16.21 12.01
N GLU A 275 11.87 -15.29 12.63
CA GLU A 275 10.54 -14.94 12.16
C GLU A 275 10.66 -13.82 11.13
N ILE A 276 10.61 -14.14 9.83
CA ILE A 276 10.57 -13.11 8.78
C ILE A 276 9.14 -12.53 8.85
N PRO A 277 8.92 -11.27 9.27
CA PRO A 277 7.64 -10.64 9.03
C PRO A 277 7.48 -10.49 7.52
N VAL A 278 6.49 -11.18 6.96
CA VAL A 278 6.35 -11.36 5.52
C VAL A 278 5.54 -10.22 4.91
N LYS A 279 4.53 -9.69 5.61
CA LYS A 279 3.81 -8.46 5.22
C LYS A 279 3.27 -7.62 6.39
N ILE A 280 3.25 -6.30 6.21
CA ILE A 280 2.57 -5.30 7.06
C ILE A 280 1.36 -4.74 6.28
N GLY A 281 0.23 -4.49 6.93
CA GLY A 281 -0.94 -3.91 6.29
C GLY A 281 -1.73 -2.98 7.22
N GLY A 282 -2.42 -1.99 6.64
CA GLY A 282 -3.22 -1.04 7.41
C GLY A 282 -3.86 0.09 6.60
N VAL A 283 -4.84 0.78 7.17
CA VAL A 283 -5.40 2.03 6.67
C VAL A 283 -5.32 3.09 7.78
N SER A 284 -4.56 4.14 7.51
CA SER A 284 -4.27 5.28 8.38
C SER A 284 -5.44 6.03 8.98
N LYS A 285 -6.66 5.90 8.46
CA LYS A 285 -7.82 6.53 9.12
C LYS A 285 -8.11 5.89 10.48
N ASP A 286 -7.70 4.64 10.67
CA ASP A 286 -7.92 3.87 11.89
C ASP A 286 -6.62 3.64 12.69
N SER A 287 -5.49 4.19 12.23
CA SER A 287 -4.13 4.02 12.82
C SER A 287 -3.75 2.56 13.14
N LEU A 288 -4.40 1.61 12.49
CA LEU A 288 -4.21 0.18 12.72
C LEU A 288 -3.18 -0.34 11.72
N THR A 289 -1.99 -0.63 12.22
CA THR A 289 -0.95 -1.34 11.48
C THR A 289 -0.87 -2.76 12.03
N ALA A 290 -0.91 -3.76 11.16
CA ALA A 290 -0.75 -5.16 11.53
C ALA A 290 0.43 -5.78 10.78
N ILE A 291 1.21 -6.61 11.46
CA ILE A 291 2.33 -7.40 10.92
C ILE A 291 2.02 -8.87 11.16
N SER A 292 2.29 -9.71 10.16
CA SER A 292 2.35 -11.15 10.37
C SER A 292 3.75 -11.69 10.13
N ASN A 293 4.12 -12.71 10.91
CA ASN A 293 5.28 -13.56 10.63
C ASN A 293 4.90 -14.86 9.89
N ASP A 294 5.93 -15.65 9.56
CA ASP A 294 5.85 -16.98 8.95
C ASP A 294 4.96 -17.98 9.69
N TRP A 295 4.71 -17.77 10.98
CA TRP A 295 3.89 -18.65 11.83
C TRP A 295 2.45 -18.16 11.98
N GLY A 296 2.04 -17.15 11.20
CA GLY A 296 0.71 -16.55 11.27
C GLY A 296 0.47 -15.76 12.56
N ARG A 297 1.51 -15.46 13.35
CA ARG A 297 1.37 -14.59 14.52
C ARG A 297 1.15 -13.16 14.03
N ILE A 298 -0.02 -12.62 14.37
CA ILE A 298 -0.37 -11.24 14.05
C ILE A 298 0.05 -10.36 15.23
N LYS A 299 0.80 -9.30 14.94
CA LYS A 299 0.99 -8.18 15.85
C LYS A 299 0.29 -6.95 15.33
N THR A 300 -0.33 -6.17 16.20
CA THR A 300 -0.82 -4.83 15.85
C THR A 300 0.02 -3.77 16.53
N TYR A 301 0.18 -2.61 15.89
CA TYR A 301 0.88 -1.47 16.48
C TYR A 301 -0.12 -0.42 16.93
N GLY A 302 -0.01 -0.03 18.19
CA GLY A 302 -0.61 1.19 18.72
C GLY A 302 0.49 2.18 19.09
N TYR A 303 0.42 3.42 18.59
CA TYR A 303 1.48 4.42 18.76
C TYR A 303 1.91 4.64 20.22
N THR A 304 0.96 4.64 21.17
CA THR A 304 1.23 4.82 22.61
C THR A 304 1.69 3.56 23.33
N SER A 305 1.54 2.38 22.73
CA SER A 305 1.73 1.09 23.39
C SER A 305 2.74 0.17 22.72
N GLY A 306 3.27 0.57 21.57
CA GLY A 306 4.14 -0.27 20.76
C GLY A 306 3.39 -1.42 20.07
N TRP A 307 4.19 -2.42 19.65
CA TRP A 307 3.71 -3.67 19.06
C TRP A 307 3.06 -4.55 20.11
N ARG A 308 1.91 -5.12 19.78
CA ARG A 308 1.12 -6.01 20.63
C ARG A 308 0.87 -7.32 19.91
N ASP A 309 0.96 -8.42 20.63
CA ASP A 309 0.58 -9.73 20.10
C ASP A 309 -0.94 -9.88 20.10
N GLU A 310 -1.52 -10.20 18.94
CA GLU A 310 -2.92 -10.62 18.86
C GLU A 310 -2.99 -12.09 19.27
N LYS A 311 -3.92 -12.44 20.17
CA LYS A 311 -4.13 -13.83 20.58
C LYS A 311 -4.84 -14.59 19.47
N PHE A 312 -4.05 -14.97 18.49
CA PHE A 312 -4.40 -15.83 17.39
C PHE A 312 -3.49 -17.06 17.54
N MET A 313 -4.02 -18.16 18.09
CA MET A 313 -3.29 -19.42 18.11
C MET A 313 -3.59 -20.19 16.84
N TRP A 314 -2.58 -20.30 16.00
CA TRP A 314 -2.44 -21.40 15.07
C TRP A 314 -1.78 -22.55 15.83
N ASP A 315 -2.49 -23.66 16.03
CA ASP A 315 -1.98 -24.85 16.75
C ASP A 315 -1.11 -25.78 15.88
N GLU A 316 -0.66 -25.38 14.69
CA GLU A 316 0.17 -26.24 13.83
C GLU A 316 1.50 -25.57 13.44
N PRO A 317 2.63 -26.08 13.98
CA PRO A 317 3.94 -25.65 13.58
C PRO A 317 4.35 -26.44 12.35
N SER A 318 4.08 -25.93 11.14
CA SER A 318 4.81 -26.44 9.98
C SER A 318 5.51 -25.32 9.23
N ALA A 319 6.82 -25.50 9.13
CA ALA A 319 7.85 -24.56 8.68
C ALA A 319 7.81 -24.27 7.17
N ASN A 320 6.61 -24.09 6.60
CA ASN A 320 6.46 -23.72 5.21
C ASN A 320 6.52 -22.19 5.09
N ARG A 321 7.24 -21.68 4.08
CA ARG A 321 7.30 -20.25 3.76
C ARG A 321 5.92 -19.79 3.31
N LEU A 322 5.09 -19.39 4.26
CA LEU A 322 3.75 -18.94 3.98
C LEU A 322 3.85 -17.54 3.34
N LYS A 323 3.30 -17.38 2.13
CA LYS A 323 3.15 -16.03 1.56
C LYS A 323 1.86 -15.44 2.09
N TYR A 324 1.95 -14.20 2.50
CA TYR A 324 0.85 -13.52 3.15
C TYR A 324 0.49 -12.22 2.50
N ASN A 325 -0.76 -11.77 2.71
CA ASN A 325 -1.15 -10.38 2.54
C ASN A 325 -1.96 -9.95 3.73
N VAL A 326 -1.63 -8.79 4.27
CA VAL A 326 -2.38 -8.14 5.33
C VAL A 326 -3.01 -6.88 4.74
N GLU A 327 -4.27 -6.66 5.04
CA GLU A 327 -4.93 -5.38 4.87
C GLU A 327 -5.73 -5.10 6.13
N ALA A 328 -5.63 -3.88 6.67
CA ALA A 328 -6.48 -3.48 7.78
C ALA A 328 -7.34 -2.30 7.34
N LYS A 329 -8.66 -2.42 7.43
CA LYS A 329 -9.61 -1.41 6.96
C LYS A 329 -10.94 -1.54 7.68
N PHE A 330 -11.62 -0.42 7.91
CA PHE A 330 -12.91 -0.37 8.62
C PHE A 330 -12.80 -0.94 10.04
N GLY A 331 -11.66 -0.72 10.69
CA GLY A 331 -11.31 -1.34 11.96
C GLY A 331 -11.18 -2.86 11.94
N ASN A 332 -11.21 -3.54 10.79
CA ASN A 332 -10.98 -4.99 10.68
C ASN A 332 -9.56 -5.28 10.17
N ILE A 333 -9.07 -6.49 10.43
CA ILE A 333 -7.82 -7.02 9.86
C ILE A 333 -8.18 -8.19 8.94
N TYR A 334 -7.72 -8.13 7.71
CA TYR A 334 -7.85 -9.16 6.69
C TYR A 334 -6.48 -9.72 6.40
N PHE A 335 -6.37 -11.04 6.41
CA PHE A 335 -5.09 -11.70 6.20
C PHE A 335 -5.24 -12.95 5.36
N THR A 336 -4.46 -13.09 4.29
CA THR A 336 -4.48 -14.28 3.43
C THR A 336 -3.24 -15.12 3.62
N VAL A 337 -3.37 -16.44 3.55
CA VAL A 337 -2.26 -17.39 3.70
C VAL A 337 -2.22 -18.36 2.52
N TRP A 338 -1.05 -18.49 1.89
CA TRP A 338 -0.75 -19.55 0.93
C TRP A 338 0.15 -20.63 1.54
N GLY A 339 -0.29 -21.88 1.51
CA GLY A 339 0.52 -23.07 1.84
C GLY A 339 -0.27 -24.12 2.62
N LEU A 340 -0.70 -23.79 3.83
CA LEU A 340 -1.45 -24.70 4.70
C LEU A 340 -2.95 -24.39 4.61
N GLY A 341 -3.60 -24.93 3.58
CA GLY A 341 -5.04 -24.79 3.38
C GLY A 341 -5.44 -23.35 3.13
N ASN A 342 -5.06 -22.81 1.97
CA ASN A 342 -5.43 -21.50 1.42
C ASN A 342 -6.53 -20.81 2.23
N SER A 343 -6.18 -19.76 2.97
CA SER A 343 -7.04 -19.20 4.00
C SER A 343 -7.18 -17.68 3.86
N LEU A 344 -8.36 -17.17 4.16
CA LEU A 344 -8.66 -15.78 4.48
C LEU A 344 -9.06 -15.70 5.95
N TYR A 345 -8.25 -15.03 6.75
CA TYR A 345 -8.51 -14.67 8.12
C TYR A 345 -9.12 -13.28 8.19
N ILE A 346 -10.16 -13.13 9.00
CA ILE A 346 -10.82 -11.84 9.25
C ILE A 346 -10.90 -11.64 10.76
N GLY A 347 -10.13 -10.69 11.28
CA GLY A 347 -10.23 -10.18 12.64
C GLY A 347 -11.21 -9.00 12.68
N ARG A 348 -12.29 -9.12 13.44
CA ARG A 348 -13.26 -8.04 13.68
C ARG A 348 -13.18 -7.53 15.12
N PRO A 349 -13.31 -6.22 15.40
CA PRO A 349 -13.28 -5.72 16.77
C PRO A 349 -14.29 -6.43 17.68
N ASN A 350 -13.82 -6.82 18.86
CA ASN A 350 -14.64 -7.47 19.87
C ASN A 350 -15.53 -6.44 20.58
N LYS A 351 -16.79 -6.35 20.14
CA LYS A 351 -17.78 -5.41 20.69
C LYS A 351 -18.24 -5.74 22.13
N ASN A 352 -17.84 -6.89 22.67
CA ASN A 352 -18.19 -7.29 24.05
C ASN A 352 -17.25 -6.69 25.10
N LEU A 353 -16.13 -6.09 24.68
CA LEU A 353 -15.33 -5.21 25.52
C LEU A 353 -16.05 -3.84 25.59
N LYS A 354 -17.05 -3.72 26.47
CA LYS A 354 -17.80 -2.46 26.64
C LYS A 354 -17.01 -1.43 27.46
N ASN A 355 -17.24 -0.16 27.12
CA ASN A 355 -16.80 1.10 27.76
C ASN A 355 -16.94 1.14 29.27
#